data_AF-A0A4R3T479-F1
#
_entry.id   AF-A0A4R3T479-F1
#
_cell.length_a   1.000
_cell.length_b   1.000
_cell.length_c   1.000
_cell.angle_alpha   90.00
_cell.angle_beta   90.00
_cell.angle_gamma   90.00
#
_symmetry.space_group_name_H-M   'P 1'
#
loop_
_entity.id
_entity.type
_entity.pdbx_description
1 polymer ?
#
loop_
_entity_poly.entity_id
_entity_poly.type
_entity_poly.pdbx_seq_one_letter_code
_entity_poly.pdbx_strand_id
1 'polypeptide(L)'
;MVCMNKLFNQQYFKYLYKSNRRLLILIWAILFICICFFTTIFTINDFTAYSEVQAFVTAMSGFCGISISMFVPIYFFRFLYRKRSCDLYYGLPIRKKELFSTTFLFGYLAILIPIAVYFLSTSIIASQFMNVLSSTILMNIKVMGFFAIFMLCIQAIICFLCIRCNTMMDALFISGTYVILPFILYISMNIFLKEQVNVITLGYGNYIEYIFNTDTILTFLSLPYAALRNVAYLFDYSPDWLSIFYWIILCAIALYFAYHYFINRKAEDSEQRTTFWLGYSFIILIVTFCMILAVQTARGVSLLVGLTIIFFMYLFLVFFSKRKIVLNIKTITVFVGLLIGSAAFGQAFQYTHGFGVVQELPQLEKISSVNIEVVMSQEINHNKTTINGLSLVGKTKNETLNKSIYELHNDVLDVCTDKHEGGSTQITFLYTYRNGRYMSRTYSIGDAVTKGIILPKFDEYHEEAKQGKINASVDYTYTVSNDVINY
;
A
#
# COMPACT_ATOMS: atom_id res chain seq x y z
N MET A 1 -51.45 10.66 -12.82
CA MET A 1 -50.28 11.33 -13.45
C MET A 1 -49.16 10.30 -13.57
N VAL A 2 -48.97 9.76 -14.78
CA VAL A 2 -48.03 8.66 -15.04
C VAL A 2 -46.60 9.20 -14.95
N CYS A 3 -45.98 9.01 -13.80
CA CYS A 3 -44.62 9.43 -13.57
C CYS A 3 -43.71 8.42 -14.30
N MET A 4 -43.27 8.74 -15.53
CA MET A 4 -42.21 7.98 -16.24
C MET A 4 -41.07 7.66 -15.27
N ASN A 5 -40.54 6.44 -15.30
CA ASN A 5 -39.35 6.02 -14.56
C ASN A 5 -38.15 6.88 -15.00
N LYS A 6 -38.05 8.09 -14.48
CA LYS A 6 -36.88 8.95 -14.66
C LYS A 6 -35.87 8.52 -13.61
N LEU A 7 -34.64 8.26 -14.05
CA LEU A 7 -33.49 8.07 -13.16
C LEU A 7 -32.93 9.42 -12.68
N PHE A 8 -33.27 10.51 -13.37
CA PHE A 8 -32.70 11.83 -13.14
C PHE A 8 -33.77 12.93 -13.10
N ASN A 9 -33.71 13.77 -12.09
CA ASN A 9 -34.60 14.92 -11.89
C ASN A 9 -33.84 16.24 -12.14
N GLN A 10 -34.14 16.89 -13.27
CA GLN A 10 -33.49 18.12 -13.71
C GLN A 10 -33.79 19.32 -12.80
N GLN A 11 -34.99 19.41 -12.23
CA GLN A 11 -35.37 20.54 -11.36
C GLN A 11 -34.58 20.50 -10.05
N TYR A 12 -34.44 19.31 -9.47
CA TYR A 12 -33.63 19.11 -8.27
C TYR A 12 -32.14 19.34 -8.52
N PHE A 13 -31.61 18.94 -9.69
CA PHE A 13 -30.24 19.27 -10.07
C PHE A 13 -29.98 20.78 -10.13
N LYS A 14 -30.89 21.55 -10.75
CA LYS A 14 -30.82 23.03 -10.78
C LYS A 14 -30.87 23.63 -9.37
N TYR A 15 -31.70 23.07 -8.48
CA TYR A 15 -31.75 23.46 -7.09
C TYR A 15 -30.41 23.22 -6.36
N LEU A 16 -29.80 22.04 -6.51
CA LEU A 16 -28.50 21.73 -5.91
C LEU A 16 -27.40 22.69 -6.35
N TYR A 17 -27.38 23.05 -7.64
CA TYR A 17 -26.45 24.05 -8.17
C TYR A 17 -26.66 25.43 -7.53
N LYS A 18 -27.90 25.93 -7.51
CA LYS A 18 -28.21 27.26 -6.96
C LYS A 18 -27.95 27.33 -5.45
N SER A 19 -28.31 26.28 -4.71
CA SER A 19 -28.15 26.22 -3.25
C SER A 19 -26.69 26.11 -2.81
N ASN A 20 -25.83 25.44 -3.59
CA ASN A 20 -24.44 25.16 -3.20
C ASN A 20 -23.40 26.00 -3.97
N ARG A 21 -23.83 27.05 -4.69
CA ARG A 21 -22.95 27.86 -5.54
C ARG A 21 -21.69 28.37 -4.84
N ARG A 22 -21.82 28.88 -3.61
CA ARG A 22 -20.67 29.38 -2.81
C ARG A 22 -19.65 28.28 -2.51
N LEU A 23 -20.12 27.09 -2.19
CA LEU A 23 -19.27 25.93 -1.89
C LEU A 23 -18.59 25.40 -3.15
N LEU A 24 -19.29 25.37 -4.29
CA LEU A 24 -18.68 25.02 -5.58
C LEU A 24 -17.55 25.99 -5.92
N ILE A 25 -17.78 27.31 -5.78
CA ILE A 25 -16.73 28.32 -6.00
C ILE A 25 -15.54 28.09 -5.07
N LEU A 26 -15.79 27.76 -3.80
CA LEU A 26 -14.72 27.47 -2.83
C LEU A 26 -13.93 26.21 -3.20
N ILE A 27 -14.59 25.12 -3.58
CA ILE A 27 -13.93 23.88 -4.05
C ILE A 27 -13.05 24.19 -5.28
N TRP A 28 -13.59 24.97 -6.22
CA TRP A 28 -12.89 25.32 -7.44
C TRP A 28 -11.69 26.24 -7.17
N ALA A 29 -11.85 27.21 -6.27
CA ALA A 29 -10.77 28.10 -5.85
C ALA A 29 -9.65 27.33 -5.14
N ILE A 30 -9.99 26.42 -4.21
CA ILE A 30 -9.00 25.59 -3.51
C ILE A 30 -8.24 24.72 -4.53
N LEU A 31 -8.96 24.02 -5.41
CA LEU A 31 -8.34 23.21 -6.45
C LEU A 31 -7.38 24.03 -7.31
N PHE A 32 -7.81 25.21 -7.76
CA PHE A 32 -7.00 26.07 -8.61
C PHE A 32 -5.78 26.64 -7.87
N ILE A 33 -5.95 27.11 -6.63
CA ILE A 33 -4.85 27.65 -5.80
C ILE A 33 -3.82 26.58 -5.49
N CYS A 34 -4.25 25.39 -5.04
CA CYS A 34 -3.34 24.28 -4.75
C CYS A 34 -2.49 23.97 -5.98
N ILE A 35 -3.13 23.85 -7.13
CA ILE A 35 -2.46 23.57 -8.41
C ILE A 35 -1.48 24.68 -8.79
N CYS A 36 -1.88 25.95 -8.75
CA CYS A 36 -1.03 27.08 -9.10
C CYS A 36 0.18 27.21 -8.16
N PHE A 37 -0.03 27.00 -6.86
CA PHE A 37 1.03 27.06 -5.85
C PHE A 37 2.12 26.01 -6.11
N PHE A 38 1.73 24.78 -6.48
CA PHE A 38 2.70 23.74 -6.85
C PHE A 38 3.45 24.07 -8.13
N THR A 39 2.79 24.62 -9.15
CA THR A 39 3.51 25.03 -10.37
C THR A 39 4.58 26.09 -10.10
N THR A 40 4.30 27.07 -9.24
CA THR A 40 5.22 28.19 -8.97
C THR A 40 6.43 27.80 -8.12
N ILE A 41 6.26 26.92 -7.14
CA ILE A 41 7.39 26.47 -6.29
C ILE A 41 8.45 25.76 -7.12
N PHE A 42 8.03 24.93 -8.08
CA PHE A 42 8.95 24.11 -8.84
C PHE A 42 9.63 24.85 -9.99
N THR A 43 8.97 25.86 -10.58
CA THR A 43 9.62 26.76 -11.55
C THR A 43 10.75 27.60 -10.93
N ILE A 44 10.72 27.82 -9.61
CA ILE A 44 11.75 28.59 -8.89
C ILE A 44 12.99 27.72 -8.58
N ASN A 45 12.86 26.40 -8.55
CA ASN A 45 13.91 25.47 -8.12
C ASN A 45 14.76 24.88 -9.27
N ASP A 46 14.78 25.50 -10.46
CA ASP A 46 15.65 25.13 -11.60
C ASP A 46 15.70 23.62 -11.95
N PHE A 47 14.54 22.94 -11.96
CA PHE A 47 14.47 21.60 -12.58
C PHE A 47 14.57 21.73 -14.10
N THR A 48 15.70 21.32 -14.67
CA THR A 48 16.03 21.36 -16.11
C THR A 48 15.19 20.40 -16.99
N ALA A 49 14.21 19.69 -16.43
CA ALA A 49 13.33 18.76 -17.14
C ALA A 49 11.86 19.16 -16.98
N TYR A 50 11.32 19.89 -17.97
CA TYR A 50 9.91 20.25 -18.06
C TYR A 50 8.96 19.05 -17.87
N SER A 51 9.38 17.85 -18.28
CA SER A 51 8.64 16.59 -18.14
C SER A 51 8.41 16.16 -16.68
N GLU A 52 9.39 16.32 -15.80
CA GLU A 52 9.27 15.91 -14.40
C GLU A 52 8.36 16.85 -13.61
N VAL A 53 8.49 18.15 -13.85
CA VAL A 53 7.61 19.17 -13.25
C VAL A 53 6.16 18.94 -13.70
N GLN A 54 5.93 18.67 -14.99
CA GLN A 54 4.61 18.38 -15.51
C GLN A 54 4.01 17.10 -14.90
N ALA A 55 4.78 16.01 -14.79
CA ALA A 55 4.33 14.77 -14.18
C ALA A 55 3.95 14.96 -12.70
N PHE A 56 4.77 15.69 -11.94
CA PHE A 56 4.52 15.97 -10.53
C PHE A 56 3.26 16.82 -10.30
N VAL A 57 3.14 17.93 -11.05
CA VAL A 57 1.97 18.82 -10.97
C VAL A 57 0.69 18.06 -11.34
N THR A 58 0.77 17.21 -12.37
CA THR A 58 -0.33 16.33 -12.78
C THR A 58 -0.72 15.35 -11.68
N ALA A 59 0.24 14.67 -11.06
CA ALA A 59 0.00 13.76 -9.95
C ALA A 59 -0.65 14.46 -8.74
N MET A 60 -0.19 15.67 -8.41
CA MET A 60 -0.70 16.45 -7.27
C MET A 60 -2.12 16.97 -7.52
N SER A 61 -2.42 17.39 -8.75
CA SER A 61 -3.78 17.80 -9.14
C SER A 61 -4.78 16.65 -8.99
N GLY A 62 -4.39 15.44 -9.39
CA GLY A 62 -5.17 14.24 -9.21
C GLY A 62 -5.33 13.84 -7.74
N PHE A 63 -4.28 13.99 -6.93
CA PHE A 63 -4.35 13.76 -5.48
C PHE A 63 -5.35 14.71 -4.79
N CYS A 64 -5.36 15.98 -5.17
CA CYS A 64 -6.34 16.95 -4.67
C CYS A 64 -7.78 16.54 -5.06
N GLY A 65 -7.99 16.10 -6.30
CA GLY A 65 -9.29 15.60 -6.77
C GLY A 65 -9.77 14.36 -6.02
N ILE A 66 -8.87 13.39 -5.84
CA ILE A 66 -9.08 12.17 -5.04
C ILE A 66 -9.45 12.54 -3.60
N SER A 67 -8.73 13.47 -2.98
CA SER A 67 -8.97 13.90 -1.60
C SER A 67 -10.35 14.55 -1.46
N ILE A 68 -10.74 15.44 -2.37
CA ILE A 68 -12.05 16.10 -2.33
C ILE A 68 -13.18 15.09 -2.61
N SER A 69 -12.95 14.08 -3.44
CA SER A 69 -13.93 13.02 -3.72
C SER A 69 -14.34 12.22 -2.48
N MET A 70 -13.52 12.23 -1.42
CA MET A 70 -13.86 11.65 -0.13
C MET A 70 -14.87 12.50 0.64
N PHE A 71 -14.75 13.83 0.59
CA PHE A 71 -15.60 14.74 1.37
C PHE A 71 -16.96 15.03 0.72
N VAL A 72 -17.01 14.95 -0.61
CA VAL A 72 -18.20 15.30 -1.40
C VAL A 72 -19.45 14.47 -1.04
N PRO A 73 -19.39 13.13 -0.94
CA PRO A 73 -20.54 12.34 -0.49
C PRO A 73 -21.01 12.73 0.90
N ILE A 74 -20.09 12.97 1.85
CA ILE A 74 -20.42 13.35 3.23
C ILE A 74 -21.22 14.65 3.24
N TYR A 75 -20.79 15.64 2.43
CA TYR A 75 -21.45 16.93 2.35
C TYR A 75 -22.82 16.85 1.65
N PHE A 76 -22.91 16.21 0.48
CA PHE A 76 -24.15 16.18 -0.28
C PHE A 76 -25.23 15.31 0.37
N PHE A 77 -24.83 14.24 1.06
CA PHE A 77 -25.75 13.39 1.83
C PHE A 77 -25.93 13.86 3.29
N ARG A 78 -25.49 15.07 3.66
CA ARG A 78 -25.61 15.59 5.03
C ARG A 78 -27.04 15.60 5.59
N PHE A 79 -28.03 15.69 4.71
CA PHE A 79 -29.44 15.69 5.09
C PHE A 79 -29.88 14.37 5.71
N LEU A 80 -29.15 13.26 5.49
CA LEU A 80 -29.40 11.95 6.11
C LEU A 80 -29.03 11.89 7.60
N TYR A 81 -28.24 12.84 8.10
CA TYR A 81 -27.72 12.81 9.46
C TYR A 81 -28.54 13.62 10.46
N ARG A 82 -29.52 14.41 9.98
CA ARG A 82 -30.42 15.20 10.82
C ARG A 82 -31.85 14.80 10.55
N LYS A 83 -32.60 14.44 11.59
CA LYS A 83 -33.97 13.92 11.43
C LYS A 83 -34.88 14.92 10.72
N ARG A 84 -34.88 16.17 11.18
CA ARG A 84 -35.66 17.27 10.57
C ARG A 84 -35.35 17.48 9.08
N SER A 85 -34.08 17.35 8.69
CA SER A 85 -33.69 17.46 7.28
C SER A 85 -34.14 16.24 6.49
N CYS A 86 -33.97 15.03 7.04
CA CYS A 86 -34.39 13.80 6.39
C CYS A 86 -35.90 13.81 6.09
N ASP A 87 -36.73 14.21 7.06
CA ASP A 87 -38.19 14.32 6.91
C ASP A 87 -38.57 15.33 5.82
N LEU A 88 -37.90 16.49 5.76
CA LEU A 88 -38.12 17.49 4.72
C LEU A 88 -37.81 16.94 3.32
N TYR A 89 -36.66 16.29 3.15
CA TYR A 89 -36.23 15.76 1.85
C TYR A 89 -37.06 14.55 1.40
N TYR A 90 -37.51 13.69 2.33
CA TYR A 90 -38.40 12.57 2.03
C TYR A 90 -39.86 13.00 1.82
N GLY A 91 -40.26 14.16 2.32
CA GLY A 91 -41.57 14.77 2.03
C GLY A 91 -41.66 15.47 0.67
N LEU A 92 -40.55 15.65 -0.04
CA LEU A 92 -40.57 16.23 -1.40
C LEU A 92 -41.30 15.29 -2.38
N PRO A 93 -41.98 15.83 -3.41
CA PRO A 93 -42.61 15.04 -4.47
C PRO A 93 -41.56 14.47 -5.45
N ILE A 94 -40.51 13.86 -4.93
CA ILE A 94 -39.38 13.27 -5.67
C ILE A 94 -39.18 11.85 -5.16
N ARG A 95 -39.03 10.88 -6.07
CA ARG A 95 -38.78 9.49 -5.67
C ARG A 95 -37.39 9.37 -5.04
N LYS A 96 -37.24 8.54 -4.00
CA LYS A 96 -35.92 8.26 -3.38
C LYS A 96 -34.86 7.81 -4.40
N LYS A 97 -35.27 7.05 -5.43
CA LYS A 97 -34.40 6.62 -6.54
C LYS A 97 -33.80 7.82 -7.28
N GLU A 98 -34.64 8.75 -7.70
CA GLU A 98 -34.24 9.99 -8.39
C GLU A 98 -33.37 10.86 -7.47
N LEU A 99 -33.74 10.97 -6.19
CA LEU A 99 -33.02 11.76 -5.19
C LEU A 99 -31.57 11.26 -5.03
N PHE A 100 -31.36 9.95 -4.93
CA PHE A 100 -30.03 9.37 -4.86
C PHE A 100 -29.22 9.63 -6.13
N SER A 101 -29.74 9.22 -7.29
CA SER A 101 -29.01 9.28 -8.56
C SER A 101 -28.62 10.70 -8.94
N THR A 102 -29.51 11.68 -8.71
CA THR A 102 -29.22 13.10 -8.96
C THR A 102 -28.18 13.66 -7.99
N THR A 103 -28.28 13.34 -6.69
CA THR A 103 -27.33 13.83 -5.68
C THR A 103 -25.94 13.25 -5.92
N PHE A 104 -25.85 11.95 -6.22
CA PHE A 104 -24.59 11.28 -6.52
C PHE A 104 -23.91 11.85 -7.78
N LEU A 105 -24.66 11.96 -8.89
CA LEU A 105 -24.15 12.50 -10.14
C LEU A 105 -23.75 13.98 -10.01
N PHE A 106 -24.51 14.78 -9.26
CA PHE A 106 -24.15 16.16 -8.96
C PHE A 106 -22.83 16.25 -8.19
N GLY A 107 -22.64 15.41 -7.17
CA GLY A 107 -21.38 15.35 -6.42
C GLY A 107 -20.18 15.01 -7.31
N TYR A 108 -20.36 14.08 -8.25
CA TYR A 108 -19.30 13.70 -9.18
C TYR A 108 -18.95 14.83 -10.15
N LEU A 109 -19.95 15.47 -10.75
CA LEU A 109 -19.73 16.61 -11.63
C LEU A 109 -19.11 17.82 -10.92
N ALA A 110 -19.44 18.03 -9.64
CA ALA A 110 -18.88 19.12 -8.85
C ALA A 110 -17.34 19.07 -8.74
N ILE A 111 -16.76 17.86 -8.80
CA ILE A 111 -15.31 17.60 -8.75
C ILE A 111 -14.73 17.46 -10.16
N LEU A 112 -15.42 16.74 -11.05
CA LEU A 112 -14.92 16.46 -12.39
C LEU A 112 -14.74 17.73 -13.22
N ILE A 113 -15.69 18.67 -13.15
CA ILE A 113 -15.67 19.90 -13.94
C ILE A 113 -14.41 20.76 -13.67
N PRO A 114 -14.09 21.15 -12.42
CA PRO A 114 -12.91 22.00 -12.16
C PRO A 114 -11.60 21.31 -12.57
N ILE A 115 -11.49 19.99 -12.38
CA ILE A 115 -10.31 19.23 -12.79
C ILE A 115 -10.23 19.14 -14.32
N ALA A 116 -11.34 18.91 -15.01
CA ALA A 116 -11.37 18.90 -16.46
C ALA A 116 -10.98 20.27 -17.04
N VAL A 117 -11.50 21.36 -16.47
CA VAL A 117 -11.11 22.73 -16.85
C VAL A 117 -9.61 22.95 -16.64
N TYR A 118 -9.07 22.46 -15.53
CA TYR A 118 -7.63 22.54 -15.27
C TYR A 118 -6.80 21.78 -16.32
N PHE A 119 -7.09 20.51 -16.59
CA PHE A 119 -6.37 19.72 -17.59
C PHE A 119 -6.50 20.31 -19.00
N LEU A 120 -7.66 20.88 -19.34
CA LEU A 120 -7.85 21.61 -20.60
C LEU A 120 -7.00 22.89 -20.65
N SER A 121 -7.00 23.70 -19.59
CA SER A 121 -6.23 24.94 -19.53
C SER A 121 -4.72 24.70 -19.63
N THR A 122 -4.20 23.68 -18.95
CA THR A 122 -2.78 23.33 -19.00
C THR A 122 -2.37 22.80 -20.36
N SER A 123 -3.25 22.03 -21.00
CA SER A 123 -3.03 21.53 -22.36
C SER A 123 -2.94 22.69 -23.37
N ILE A 124 -3.82 23.69 -23.24
CA ILE A 124 -3.79 24.89 -24.10
C ILE A 124 -2.50 25.69 -23.88
N ILE A 125 -2.13 25.95 -22.62
CA ILE A 125 -0.91 26.69 -22.28
C ILE A 125 0.33 25.95 -22.81
N ALA A 126 0.48 24.65 -22.49
CA ALA A 126 1.62 23.85 -22.94
C ALA A 126 1.74 23.84 -24.47
N SER A 127 0.61 23.80 -25.18
CA SER A 127 0.58 23.82 -26.64
C SER A 127 1.13 25.13 -27.25
N GLN A 128 0.97 26.26 -26.56
CA GLN A 128 1.48 27.57 -26.99
C GLN A 128 2.99 27.71 -26.76
N PHE A 129 3.54 27.08 -25.73
CA PHE A 129 4.96 27.19 -25.38
C PHE A 129 5.86 26.15 -26.09
N MET A 130 5.34 24.94 -26.34
CA MET A 130 6.17 23.80 -26.77
C MET A 130 6.02 23.41 -28.25
N ASN A 131 5.09 24.01 -29.01
CA ASN A 131 4.78 23.66 -30.41
C ASN A 131 4.44 22.17 -30.69
N VAL A 132 4.28 21.34 -29.65
CA VAL A 132 3.90 19.93 -29.72
C VAL A 132 2.45 19.78 -29.26
N LEU A 133 1.52 20.17 -30.15
CA LEU A 133 0.10 20.33 -29.82
C LEU A 133 -0.64 18.99 -29.69
N SER A 134 -0.39 18.02 -30.57
CA SER A 134 -1.22 16.80 -30.67
C SER A 134 -0.93 15.76 -29.59
N SER A 135 0.35 15.48 -29.28
CA SER A 135 0.71 14.43 -28.33
C SER A 135 0.47 14.84 -26.86
N THR A 136 0.75 16.09 -26.51
CA THR A 136 0.57 16.63 -25.15
C THR A 136 -0.90 16.70 -24.76
N ILE A 137 -1.77 17.18 -25.66
CA ILE A 137 -3.22 17.23 -25.45
C ILE A 137 -3.78 15.81 -25.25
N LEU A 138 -3.37 14.86 -26.11
CA LEU A 138 -3.83 13.48 -26.01
C LEU A 138 -3.40 12.82 -24.69
N MET A 139 -2.19 13.09 -24.21
CA MET A 139 -1.69 12.57 -22.94
C MET A 139 -2.47 13.13 -21.75
N ASN A 140 -2.69 14.44 -21.70
CA ASN A 140 -3.46 15.06 -20.61
C ASN A 140 -4.93 14.59 -20.60
N ILE A 141 -5.54 14.38 -21.78
CA ILE A 141 -6.89 13.79 -21.87
C ILE A 141 -6.90 12.36 -21.33
N LYS A 142 -5.90 11.54 -21.67
CA LYS A 142 -5.77 10.18 -21.11
C LYS A 142 -5.67 10.24 -19.59
N VAL A 143 -4.73 11.03 -19.05
CA VAL A 143 -4.53 11.15 -17.60
C VAL A 143 -5.78 11.65 -16.88
N MET A 144 -6.47 12.65 -17.43
CA MET A 144 -7.76 13.12 -16.93
C MET A 144 -8.80 12.00 -16.90
N GLY A 145 -8.89 11.20 -17.96
CA GLY A 145 -9.80 10.04 -18.04
C GLY A 145 -9.55 9.01 -16.93
N PHE A 146 -8.28 8.70 -16.65
CA PHE A 146 -7.91 7.80 -15.54
C PHE A 146 -8.30 8.39 -14.18
N PHE A 147 -7.96 9.65 -13.91
CA PHE A 147 -8.36 10.28 -12.66
C PHE A 147 -9.88 10.35 -12.50
N ALA A 148 -10.63 10.59 -13.58
CA ALA A 148 -12.09 10.59 -13.57
C ALA A 148 -12.66 9.24 -13.11
N ILE A 149 -12.12 8.13 -13.63
CA ILE A 149 -12.52 6.77 -13.21
C ILE A 149 -12.23 6.55 -11.72
N PHE A 150 -11.02 6.85 -11.26
CA PHE A 150 -10.65 6.63 -9.86
C PHE A 150 -11.43 7.53 -8.89
N MET A 151 -11.69 8.80 -9.24
CA MET A 151 -12.53 9.69 -8.45
C MET A 151 -13.97 9.16 -8.34
N LEU A 152 -14.52 8.63 -9.43
CA LEU A 152 -15.84 7.99 -9.41
C LEU A 152 -15.85 6.77 -8.48
N CYS A 153 -14.80 5.95 -8.53
CA CYS A 153 -14.67 4.76 -7.67
C CYS A 153 -14.58 5.13 -6.18
N ILE A 154 -13.76 6.14 -5.81
CA ILE A 154 -13.68 6.63 -4.42
C ILE A 154 -15.02 7.16 -3.98
N GLN A 155 -15.64 8.01 -4.80
CA GLN A 155 -16.91 8.62 -4.45
C GLN A 155 -17.99 7.56 -4.23
N ALA A 156 -18.03 6.50 -5.04
CA ALA A 156 -18.95 5.37 -4.87
C ALA A 156 -18.76 4.65 -3.53
N ILE A 157 -17.51 4.28 -3.21
CA ILE A 157 -17.16 3.57 -1.98
C ILE A 157 -17.48 4.43 -0.74
N ILE A 158 -17.07 5.69 -0.76
CA ILE A 158 -17.33 6.61 0.36
C ILE A 158 -18.83 6.92 0.48
N CYS A 159 -19.56 7.05 -0.63
CA CYS A 159 -21.02 7.20 -0.61
C CYS A 159 -21.71 6.00 0.06
N PHE A 160 -21.30 4.78 -0.28
CA PHE A 160 -21.80 3.57 0.38
C PHE A 160 -21.58 3.63 1.90
N LEU A 161 -20.36 3.96 2.35
CA LEU A 161 -20.06 4.10 3.79
C LEU A 161 -20.90 5.20 4.46
N CYS A 162 -21.04 6.37 3.81
CA CYS A 162 -21.84 7.50 4.30
C CYS A 162 -23.30 7.12 4.53
N ILE A 163 -23.92 6.41 3.58
CA ILE A 163 -25.32 5.99 3.64
C ILE A 163 -25.56 4.94 4.72
N ARG A 164 -24.53 4.24 5.19
CA ARG A 164 -24.61 3.31 6.33
C ARG A 164 -24.41 4.01 7.67
N CYS A 165 -23.93 5.24 7.68
CA CYS A 165 -23.72 6.03 8.89
C CYS A 165 -24.98 6.80 9.28
N ASN A 166 -25.23 6.87 10.59
CA ASN A 166 -26.43 7.51 11.13
C ASN A 166 -26.16 8.97 11.56
N THR A 167 -24.89 9.33 11.78
CA THR A 167 -24.46 10.69 12.13
C THR A 167 -23.31 11.16 11.25
N MET A 168 -23.18 12.48 11.09
CA MET A 168 -22.13 13.08 10.24
C MET A 168 -20.72 12.80 10.76
N MET A 169 -20.54 12.81 12.09
CA MET A 169 -19.25 12.49 12.70
C MET A 169 -18.85 11.05 12.43
N ASP A 170 -19.78 10.09 12.59
CA ASP A 170 -19.50 8.68 12.28
C ASP A 170 -19.13 8.51 10.80
N ALA A 171 -19.84 9.21 9.90
CA ALA A 171 -19.54 9.17 8.47
C ALA A 171 -18.12 9.68 8.17
N LEU A 172 -17.68 10.78 8.80
CA LEU A 172 -16.34 11.34 8.63
C LEU A 172 -15.25 10.39 9.15
N PHE A 173 -15.42 9.85 10.37
CA PHE A 173 -14.42 8.96 10.95
C PHE A 173 -14.33 7.62 10.23
N ILE A 174 -15.47 6.99 9.89
CA ILE A 174 -15.49 5.71 9.18
C ILE A 174 -14.88 5.90 7.79
N SER A 175 -15.37 6.86 7.00
CA SER A 175 -14.85 7.11 5.65
C SER A 175 -13.36 7.47 5.64
N GLY A 176 -12.92 8.37 6.53
CA GLY A 176 -11.51 8.74 6.66
C GLY A 176 -10.63 7.58 7.08
N THR A 177 -11.10 6.73 8.00
CA THR A 177 -10.34 5.55 8.42
C THR A 177 -10.21 4.54 7.28
N TYR A 178 -11.24 4.34 6.45
CA TYR A 178 -11.17 3.42 5.30
C TYR A 178 -10.13 3.83 4.24
N VAL A 179 -9.75 5.10 4.18
CA VAL A 179 -8.69 5.60 3.30
C VAL A 179 -7.31 5.30 3.89
N ILE A 180 -7.16 5.39 5.21
CA ILE A 180 -5.88 5.22 5.92
C ILE A 180 -5.62 3.73 6.22
N LEU A 181 -6.67 2.93 6.43
CA LEU A 181 -6.62 1.53 6.83
C LEU A 181 -5.73 0.66 5.90
N PRO A 182 -5.81 0.77 4.57
CA PRO A 182 -4.88 0.10 3.64
C PRO A 182 -3.41 0.34 3.96
N PHE A 183 -3.03 1.56 4.33
CA PHE A 183 -1.63 1.89 4.64
C PHE A 183 -1.19 1.30 5.97
N ILE A 184 -2.07 1.30 6.99
CA ILE A 184 -1.79 0.63 8.28
C ILE A 184 -1.59 -0.87 8.07
N LEU A 185 -2.47 -1.50 7.29
CA LEU A 185 -2.39 -2.90 6.91
C LEU A 185 -1.08 -3.21 6.19
N TYR A 186 -0.74 -2.40 5.18
CA TYR A 186 0.49 -2.55 4.40
C TYR A 186 1.74 -2.46 5.27
N ILE A 187 1.87 -1.41 6.08
CA ILE A 187 3.05 -1.22 6.95
C ILE A 187 3.17 -2.39 7.93
N SER A 188 2.05 -2.77 8.56
CA SER A 188 2.04 -3.85 9.55
C SER A 188 2.42 -5.20 8.95
N MET A 189 1.87 -5.52 7.76
CA MET A 189 2.21 -6.76 7.05
C MET A 189 3.66 -6.78 6.59
N ASN A 190 4.20 -5.66 6.08
CA ASN A 190 5.61 -5.60 5.69
C ASN A 190 6.55 -5.83 6.87
N ILE A 191 6.29 -5.18 8.01
CA ILE A 191 7.07 -5.38 9.24
C ILE A 191 6.97 -6.84 9.70
N PHE A 192 5.76 -7.39 9.73
CA PHE A 192 5.53 -8.78 10.11
C PHE A 192 6.28 -9.75 9.19
N LEU A 193 6.07 -9.67 7.87
CA LEU A 193 6.69 -10.58 6.91
C LEU A 193 8.21 -10.51 6.92
N LYS A 194 8.78 -9.30 6.98
CA LYS A 194 10.23 -9.10 7.02
C LYS A 194 10.84 -9.77 8.25
N GLU A 195 10.24 -9.57 9.42
CA GLU A 195 10.74 -10.17 10.66
C GLU A 195 10.50 -11.68 10.74
N GLN A 196 9.38 -12.18 10.24
CA GLN A 196 9.15 -13.63 10.17
C GLN A 196 10.17 -14.32 9.27
N VAL A 197 10.53 -13.72 8.12
CA VAL A 197 11.60 -14.25 7.29
C VAL A 197 12.95 -14.17 8.01
N ASN A 198 13.27 -13.06 8.68
CA ASN A 198 14.50 -12.96 9.46
C ASN A 198 14.60 -14.05 10.53
N VAL A 199 13.49 -14.49 11.13
CA VAL A 199 13.47 -15.60 12.10
C VAL A 199 13.74 -16.94 11.41
N ILE A 200 13.13 -17.18 10.25
CA ILE A 200 13.27 -18.47 9.54
C ILE A 200 14.64 -18.60 8.85
N THR A 201 15.17 -17.52 8.26
CA THR A 201 16.46 -17.54 7.54
C THR A 201 17.64 -17.12 8.41
N LEU A 202 17.39 -16.66 9.65
CA LEU A 202 18.38 -16.10 10.58
C LEU A 202 19.23 -14.96 9.98
N GLY A 203 18.78 -14.33 8.89
CA GLY A 203 19.51 -13.30 8.16
C GLY A 203 18.57 -12.30 7.48
N TYR A 204 19.14 -11.25 6.88
CA TYR A 204 18.38 -10.12 6.31
C TYR A 204 18.34 -10.16 4.77
N GLY A 205 17.30 -9.62 4.16
CA GLY A 205 17.24 -9.51 2.70
C GLY A 205 15.96 -8.83 2.21
N ASN A 206 15.94 -8.46 0.93
CA ASN A 206 14.76 -7.88 0.26
C ASN A 206 13.89 -8.93 -0.44
N TYR A 207 14.06 -10.20 -0.09
CA TYR A 207 13.33 -11.34 -0.63
C TYR A 207 11.79 -11.19 -0.57
N ILE A 208 11.27 -10.70 0.56
CA ILE A 208 9.84 -10.45 0.74
C ILE A 208 9.32 -9.39 -0.24
N GLU A 209 10.08 -8.32 -0.46
CA GLU A 209 9.70 -7.28 -1.42
C GLU A 209 9.67 -7.83 -2.85
N TYR A 210 10.56 -8.78 -3.17
CA TYR A 210 10.58 -9.45 -4.47
C TYR A 210 9.38 -10.40 -4.67
N ILE A 211 9.12 -11.32 -3.74
CA ILE A 211 8.04 -12.32 -3.90
C ILE A 211 6.66 -11.69 -3.78
N PHE A 212 6.44 -10.94 -2.71
CA PHE A 212 5.12 -10.40 -2.45
C PHE A 212 4.83 -9.16 -3.30
N ASN A 213 5.83 -8.64 -4.04
CA ASN A 213 5.77 -7.44 -4.86
C ASN A 213 4.87 -6.41 -4.17
N THR A 214 5.34 -5.94 -3.03
CA THR A 214 4.55 -5.28 -1.99
C THR A 214 3.78 -4.07 -2.54
N ASP A 215 4.36 -3.37 -3.52
CA ASP A 215 3.70 -2.31 -4.27
C ASP A 215 2.41 -2.79 -4.98
N THR A 216 2.41 -3.98 -5.58
CA THR A 216 1.21 -4.55 -6.23
C THR A 216 0.13 -4.92 -5.22
N ILE A 217 0.48 -5.42 -4.04
CA ILE A 217 -0.52 -5.64 -2.99
C ILE A 217 -1.16 -4.30 -2.61
N LEU A 218 -0.37 -3.24 -2.53
CA LEU A 218 -0.88 -1.91 -2.19
C LEU A 218 -1.79 -1.33 -3.29
N THR A 219 -1.62 -1.66 -4.58
CA THR A 219 -2.56 -1.23 -5.64
C THR A 219 -3.94 -1.88 -5.54
N PHE A 220 -4.03 -3.11 -5.05
CA PHE A 220 -5.33 -3.77 -4.83
C PHE A 220 -5.96 -3.38 -3.49
N LEU A 221 -5.16 -2.91 -2.52
CA LEU A 221 -5.65 -2.55 -1.19
C LEU A 221 -6.04 -1.07 -1.08
N SER A 222 -5.25 -0.16 -1.67
CA SER A 222 -5.40 1.29 -1.54
C SER A 222 -5.76 1.92 -2.88
N LEU A 223 -7.00 2.40 -2.99
CA LEU A 223 -7.47 3.08 -4.20
C LEU A 223 -6.67 4.37 -4.51
N PRO A 224 -6.38 5.27 -3.53
CA PRO A 224 -5.54 6.44 -3.81
C PRO A 224 -4.16 6.07 -4.36
N TYR A 225 -3.53 5.03 -3.83
CA TYR A 225 -2.23 4.55 -4.32
C TYR A 225 -2.36 3.95 -5.72
N ALA A 226 -3.41 3.15 -5.98
CA ALA A 226 -3.70 2.59 -7.30
C ALA A 226 -3.85 3.68 -8.37
N ALA A 227 -4.53 4.78 -8.03
CA ALA A 227 -4.71 5.91 -8.93
C ALA A 227 -3.39 6.59 -9.28
N LEU A 228 -2.55 6.90 -8.27
CA LEU A 228 -1.25 7.52 -8.49
C LEU A 228 -0.31 6.62 -9.30
N ARG A 229 -0.24 5.32 -8.97
CA ARG A 229 0.65 4.38 -9.66
C ARG A 229 0.24 4.15 -11.12
N ASN A 230 -1.06 4.00 -11.41
CA ASN A 230 -1.52 3.85 -12.79
C ASN A 230 -1.30 5.13 -13.62
N VAL A 231 -1.39 6.30 -12.99
CA VAL A 231 -1.07 7.56 -13.68
C VAL A 231 0.42 7.69 -13.93
N ALA A 232 1.28 7.34 -12.98
CA ALA A 232 2.73 7.28 -13.21
C ALA A 232 3.06 6.31 -14.36
N TYR A 233 2.41 5.15 -14.42
CA TYR A 233 2.59 4.20 -15.51
C TYR A 233 2.16 4.73 -16.86
N LEU A 234 1.24 5.70 -16.96
CA LEU A 234 0.91 6.31 -18.26
C LEU A 234 2.05 7.11 -18.88
N PHE A 235 3.00 7.59 -18.07
CA PHE A 235 4.15 8.35 -18.56
C PHE A 235 5.26 7.42 -19.09
N ASP A 236 5.54 6.33 -18.38
CA ASP A 236 6.74 5.50 -18.64
C ASP A 236 6.45 4.06 -19.09
N TYR A 237 5.25 3.53 -18.84
CA TYR A 237 4.93 2.10 -18.99
C TYR A 237 3.49 1.84 -19.52
N SER A 238 3.04 0.59 -19.47
CA SER A 238 1.63 0.25 -19.67
C SER A 238 0.86 0.33 -18.34
N PRO A 239 -0.38 0.86 -18.33
CA PRO A 239 -1.23 0.83 -17.15
C PRO A 239 -1.49 -0.59 -16.65
N ASP A 240 -1.66 -0.74 -15.34
CA ASP A 240 -2.05 -2.01 -14.73
C ASP A 240 -3.57 -2.20 -14.86
N TRP A 241 -3.97 -2.68 -16.03
CA TRP A 241 -5.37 -2.93 -16.39
C TRP A 241 -6.09 -3.82 -15.37
N LEU A 242 -5.39 -4.80 -14.76
CA LEU A 242 -5.98 -5.71 -13.78
C LEU A 242 -6.45 -4.93 -12.54
N SER A 243 -5.61 -4.03 -12.01
CA SER A 243 -5.98 -3.17 -10.88
C SER A 243 -7.17 -2.27 -11.20
N ILE A 244 -7.23 -1.72 -12.42
CA ILE A 244 -8.30 -0.83 -12.85
C ILE A 244 -9.63 -1.58 -12.96
N PHE A 245 -9.65 -2.75 -13.60
CA PHE A 245 -10.86 -3.56 -13.70
C PHE A 245 -11.37 -4.00 -12.33
N TYR A 246 -10.47 -4.37 -11.42
CA TYR A 246 -10.80 -4.69 -10.04
C TYR A 246 -11.52 -3.53 -9.33
N TRP A 247 -11.00 -2.30 -9.43
CA TRP A 247 -11.62 -1.12 -8.80
C TRP A 247 -12.95 -0.73 -9.44
N ILE A 248 -13.11 -0.92 -10.75
CA ILE A 248 -14.39 -0.70 -11.45
C ILE A 248 -15.46 -1.68 -10.96
N ILE A 249 -15.11 -2.96 -10.78
CA ILE A 249 -16.03 -3.97 -10.24
C ILE A 249 -16.44 -3.60 -8.81
N LEU A 250 -15.48 -3.24 -7.95
CA LEU A 250 -15.78 -2.78 -6.60
C LEU A 250 -16.65 -1.52 -6.59
N CYS A 251 -16.42 -0.58 -7.51
CA CYS A 251 -17.25 0.60 -7.67
C CYS A 251 -18.70 0.22 -8.02
N ALA A 252 -18.92 -0.68 -8.98
CA ALA A 252 -20.25 -1.13 -9.36
C ALA A 252 -21.00 -1.79 -8.18
N ILE A 253 -20.29 -2.64 -7.42
CA ILE A 253 -20.81 -3.28 -6.21
C ILE A 253 -21.16 -2.22 -5.15
N ALA A 254 -20.26 -1.27 -4.89
CA ALA A 254 -20.49 -0.20 -3.92
C ALA A 254 -21.68 0.68 -4.30
N LEU A 255 -21.83 1.03 -5.57
CA LEU A 255 -22.99 1.79 -6.08
C LEU A 255 -24.29 1.02 -5.93
N TYR A 256 -24.29 -0.27 -6.26
CA TYR A 256 -25.47 -1.13 -6.10
C TYR A 256 -25.93 -1.14 -4.64
N PHE A 257 -25.01 -1.38 -3.70
CA PHE A 257 -25.33 -1.39 -2.27
C PHE A 257 -25.72 0.01 -1.76
N ALA A 258 -25.00 1.07 -2.14
CA ALA A 258 -25.34 2.44 -1.78
C ALA A 258 -26.77 2.79 -2.19
N TYR A 259 -27.14 2.48 -3.44
CA TYR A 259 -28.48 2.68 -3.97
C TYR A 259 -29.52 1.85 -3.22
N HIS A 260 -29.28 0.55 -3.03
CA HIS A 260 -30.20 -0.34 -2.34
C HIS A 260 -30.47 0.11 -0.89
N TYR A 261 -29.42 0.42 -0.14
CA TYR A 261 -29.56 0.88 1.25
C TYR A 261 -30.19 2.26 1.35
N PHE A 262 -29.94 3.18 0.41
CA PHE A 262 -30.56 4.50 0.42
C PHE A 262 -32.08 4.43 0.28
N ILE A 263 -32.59 3.58 -0.62
CA ILE A 263 -34.05 3.44 -0.85
C ILE A 263 -34.74 2.91 0.39
N ASN A 264 -34.12 1.91 1.03
CA ASN A 264 -34.67 1.19 2.18
C ASN A 264 -34.42 1.91 3.52
N ARG A 265 -33.63 2.99 3.53
CA ARG A 265 -33.33 3.76 4.75
C ARG A 265 -34.58 4.46 5.29
N LYS A 266 -34.80 4.34 6.59
CA LYS A 266 -35.86 5.03 7.33
C LYS A 266 -35.34 6.37 7.85
N ALA A 267 -36.23 7.36 7.96
CA ALA A 267 -35.86 8.66 8.52
C ALA A 267 -35.49 8.56 10.01
N GLU A 268 -36.08 7.59 10.72
CA GLU A 268 -35.87 7.30 12.14
C GLU A 268 -34.42 6.91 12.48
N ASP A 269 -33.67 6.36 11.51
CA ASP A 269 -32.28 5.94 11.69
C ASP A 269 -31.33 7.15 11.85
N SER A 270 -31.77 8.35 11.45
CA SER A 270 -30.98 9.59 11.57
C SER A 270 -30.69 9.92 13.02
N GLU A 271 -29.49 10.42 13.32
CA GLU A 271 -29.02 10.80 14.67
C GLU A 271 -28.82 9.63 15.65
N GLN A 272 -29.23 8.41 15.28
CA GLN A 272 -28.96 7.21 16.07
C GLN A 272 -27.47 6.81 16.01
N ARG A 273 -27.09 5.88 16.88
CA ARG A 273 -25.75 5.29 16.84
C ARG A 273 -25.58 4.43 15.59
N THR A 274 -24.45 4.56 14.91
CA THR A 274 -24.10 3.68 13.79
C THR A 274 -23.75 2.28 14.29
N THR A 275 -24.53 1.27 13.92
CA THR A 275 -24.35 -0.15 14.33
C THR A 275 -23.86 -1.05 13.19
N PHE A 276 -23.52 -0.47 12.05
CA PHE A 276 -23.03 -1.19 10.89
C PHE A 276 -21.79 -2.03 11.21
N TRP A 277 -21.79 -3.31 10.83
CA TRP A 277 -20.70 -4.25 11.15
C TRP A 277 -19.36 -3.83 10.54
N LEU A 278 -19.32 -3.43 9.26
CA LEU A 278 -18.15 -2.83 8.60
C LEU A 278 -17.85 -1.39 9.07
N GLY A 279 -18.56 -0.88 10.07
CA GLY A 279 -18.24 0.38 10.72
C GLY A 279 -17.15 0.19 11.77
N TYR A 280 -17.36 0.81 12.93
CA TYR A 280 -16.38 0.77 14.03
C TYR A 280 -15.99 -0.65 14.47
N SER A 281 -16.92 -1.60 14.50
CA SER A 281 -16.62 -2.96 14.98
C SER A 281 -15.51 -3.62 14.16
N PHE A 282 -15.62 -3.57 12.83
CA PHE A 282 -14.63 -4.13 11.92
C PHE A 282 -13.32 -3.32 11.90
N ILE A 283 -13.42 -1.99 11.84
CA ILE A 283 -12.26 -1.10 11.83
C ILE A 283 -11.37 -1.34 13.06
N ILE A 284 -11.98 -1.37 14.25
CA ILE A 284 -11.25 -1.57 15.50
C ILE A 284 -10.56 -2.92 15.50
N LEU A 285 -11.25 -3.99 15.09
CA LEU A 285 -10.67 -5.33 15.03
C LEU A 285 -9.44 -5.38 14.11
N ILE A 286 -9.56 -4.87 12.88
CA ILE A 286 -8.44 -4.91 11.93
C ILE A 286 -7.29 -4.03 12.37
N VAL A 287 -7.54 -2.77 12.73
CA VAL A 287 -6.47 -1.84 13.14
C VAL A 287 -5.70 -2.40 14.32
N THR A 288 -6.40 -2.94 15.32
CA THR A 288 -5.73 -3.51 16.49
C THR A 288 -4.99 -4.80 16.18
N PHE A 289 -5.56 -5.70 15.37
CA PHE A 289 -4.85 -6.89 14.90
C PHE A 289 -3.55 -6.54 14.16
N CYS A 290 -3.60 -5.56 13.24
CA CYS A 290 -2.42 -5.07 12.52
C CYS A 290 -1.35 -4.52 13.45
N MET A 291 -1.74 -3.69 14.43
CA MET A 291 -0.79 -3.12 15.38
C MET A 291 -0.13 -4.20 16.25
N ILE A 292 -0.89 -5.21 16.70
CA ILE A 292 -0.34 -6.32 17.47
C ILE A 292 0.66 -7.11 16.62
N LEU A 293 0.33 -7.41 15.36
CA LEU A 293 1.24 -8.10 14.45
C LEU A 293 2.56 -7.34 14.27
N ALA A 294 2.49 -6.01 14.08
CA ALA A 294 3.68 -5.18 13.91
C ALA A 294 4.55 -5.12 15.19
N VAL A 295 3.93 -5.03 16.37
CA VAL A 295 4.66 -4.93 17.65
C VAL A 295 5.24 -6.25 18.12
N GLN A 296 4.58 -7.38 17.85
CA GLN A 296 5.09 -8.71 18.24
C GLN A 296 6.44 -9.02 17.59
N THR A 297 6.74 -8.41 16.44
CA THR A 297 7.94 -8.71 15.66
C THR A 297 8.96 -7.57 15.64
N ALA A 298 8.59 -6.34 16.03
CA ALA A 298 9.48 -5.18 15.99
C ALA A 298 10.60 -5.27 17.03
N ARG A 299 11.86 -5.28 16.56
CA ARG A 299 13.06 -5.17 17.41
C ARG A 299 13.25 -3.70 17.84
N GLY A 300 13.16 -3.40 19.13
CA GLY A 300 13.52 -2.08 19.68
C GLY A 300 12.55 -1.49 20.71
N VAL A 301 11.29 -1.93 20.72
CA VAL A 301 10.33 -1.60 21.79
C VAL A 301 10.15 -2.85 22.64
N SER A 302 10.22 -2.73 23.97
CA SER A 302 9.87 -3.87 24.82
C SER A 302 8.41 -4.28 24.51
N LEU A 303 8.21 -5.56 24.21
CA LEU A 303 6.92 -6.11 23.78
C LEU A 303 5.79 -5.70 24.75
N LEU A 304 6.10 -5.68 26.05
CA LEU A 304 5.17 -5.26 27.09
C LEU A 304 4.75 -3.79 26.94
N VAL A 305 5.70 -2.86 26.71
CA VAL A 305 5.38 -1.44 26.49
C VAL A 305 4.53 -1.28 25.22
N GLY A 306 4.90 -1.94 24.13
CA GLY A 306 4.13 -1.87 22.88
C GLY A 306 2.69 -2.38 23.04
N LEU A 307 2.50 -3.52 23.71
CA LEU A 307 1.16 -4.07 23.97
C LEU A 307 0.32 -3.20 24.90
N THR A 308 0.93 -2.54 25.90
CA THR A 308 0.18 -1.62 26.77
C THR A 308 -0.33 -0.41 26.01
N ILE A 309 0.48 0.18 25.14
CA ILE A 309 0.07 1.31 24.27
C ILE A 309 -1.09 0.88 23.36
N ILE A 310 -0.97 -0.29 22.71
CA ILE A 310 -2.03 -0.82 21.84
C ILE A 310 -3.32 -1.07 22.63
N PHE A 311 -3.22 -1.59 23.86
CA PHE A 311 -4.38 -1.82 24.70
C PHE A 311 -5.12 -0.51 25.05
N PHE A 312 -4.40 0.55 25.42
CA PHE A 312 -5.02 1.86 25.66
C PHE A 312 -5.63 2.46 24.40
N MET A 313 -4.97 2.32 23.26
CA MET A 313 -5.52 2.78 21.97
C MET A 313 -6.78 1.99 21.59
N TYR A 314 -6.80 0.67 21.79
CA TYR A 314 -7.97 -0.18 21.61
C TYR A 314 -9.14 0.29 22.47
N LEU A 315 -8.91 0.51 23.78
CA LEU A 315 -9.93 1.00 24.69
C LEU A 315 -10.47 2.37 24.27
N PHE A 316 -9.58 3.29 23.88
CA PHE A 316 -9.96 4.60 23.37
C PHE A 316 -10.91 4.47 22.17
N LEU A 317 -10.57 3.64 21.18
CA LEU A 317 -11.43 3.42 20.00
C LEU A 317 -12.77 2.77 20.36
N VAL A 318 -12.79 1.82 21.30
CA VAL A 318 -14.03 1.18 21.77
C VAL A 318 -14.92 2.17 22.50
N PHE A 319 -14.36 3.01 23.38
CA PHE A 319 -15.12 4.04 24.09
C PHE A 319 -15.65 5.10 23.14
N PHE A 320 -14.84 5.49 22.15
CA PHE A 320 -15.25 6.39 21.08
C PHE A 320 -16.44 5.81 20.29
N SER A 321 -16.35 4.55 19.87
CA SER A 321 -17.44 3.85 19.16
C SER A 321 -18.73 3.73 19.99
N LYS A 322 -18.61 3.51 21.31
CA LYS A 322 -19.74 3.34 22.22
C LYS A 322 -20.32 4.67 22.74
N ARG A 323 -19.61 5.79 22.55
CA ARG A 323 -19.90 7.11 23.14
C ARG A 323 -20.05 7.06 24.68
N LYS A 324 -19.44 6.06 25.31
CA LYS A 324 -19.50 5.80 26.76
C LYS A 324 -18.24 5.07 27.21
N ILE A 325 -17.73 5.45 28.39
CA ILE A 325 -16.57 4.81 29.03
C ILE A 325 -17.10 3.67 29.91
N VAL A 326 -17.43 2.54 29.29
CA VAL A 326 -17.88 1.33 30.00
C VAL A 326 -17.03 0.14 29.57
N LEU A 327 -16.29 -0.41 30.53
CA LEU A 327 -15.52 -1.62 30.37
C LEU A 327 -16.43 -2.82 30.58
N ASN A 328 -16.65 -3.58 29.51
CA ASN A 328 -17.35 -4.87 29.58
C ASN A 328 -16.32 -5.98 29.49
N ILE A 329 -16.54 -7.09 30.20
CA ILE A 329 -15.67 -8.27 30.10
C ILE A 329 -15.50 -8.75 28.66
N LYS A 330 -16.57 -8.65 27.85
CA LYS A 330 -16.54 -8.94 26.41
C LYS A 330 -15.49 -8.14 25.64
N THR A 331 -15.26 -6.87 26.00
CA THR A 331 -14.24 -6.01 25.37
C THR A 331 -12.83 -6.51 25.68
N ILE A 332 -12.60 -6.97 26.91
CA ILE A 332 -11.32 -7.57 27.30
C ILE A 332 -11.13 -8.92 26.59
N THR A 333 -12.16 -9.77 26.55
CA THR A 333 -12.12 -11.07 25.87
C THR A 333 -11.79 -10.93 24.38
N VAL A 334 -12.35 -9.94 23.69
CA VAL A 334 -12.02 -9.67 22.28
C VAL A 334 -10.54 -9.31 22.11
N PHE A 335 -10.01 -8.44 22.97
CA PHE A 335 -8.59 -8.06 22.91
C PHE A 335 -7.65 -9.25 23.17
N VAL A 336 -7.94 -10.06 24.19
CA VAL A 336 -7.19 -11.29 24.47
C VAL A 336 -7.29 -12.27 23.30
N GLY A 337 -8.47 -12.39 22.68
CA GLY A 337 -8.64 -13.19 21.46
C GLY A 337 -7.79 -12.71 20.29
N LEU A 338 -7.64 -11.39 20.10
CA LEU A 338 -6.76 -10.83 19.08
C LEU A 338 -5.28 -11.11 19.35
N LEU A 339 -4.84 -11.04 20.62
CA LEU A 339 -3.47 -11.37 21.01
C LEU A 339 -3.14 -12.84 20.75
N ILE A 340 -4.03 -13.74 21.17
CA ILE A 340 -3.87 -15.18 20.94
C ILE A 340 -3.91 -15.47 19.44
N GLY A 341 -4.85 -14.85 18.71
CA GLY A 341 -4.99 -15.01 17.27
C GLY A 341 -3.75 -14.54 16.50
N SER A 342 -3.15 -13.42 16.86
CA SER A 342 -1.94 -12.93 16.21
C SER A 342 -0.71 -13.80 16.52
N ALA A 343 -0.59 -14.26 17.78
CA ALA A 343 0.49 -15.16 18.17
C ALA A 343 0.36 -16.52 17.46
N ALA A 344 -0.85 -17.08 17.38
CA ALA A 344 -1.14 -18.30 16.65
C ALA A 344 -0.86 -18.12 15.15
N PHE A 345 -1.20 -16.97 14.57
CA PHE A 345 -0.88 -16.67 13.17
C PHE A 345 0.64 -16.60 12.93
N GLY A 346 1.40 -15.94 13.80
CA GLY A 346 2.86 -15.91 13.75
C GLY A 346 3.48 -17.30 13.84
N GLN A 347 3.04 -18.11 14.80
CA GLN A 347 3.51 -19.48 14.97
C GLN A 347 3.16 -20.38 13.78
N ALA A 348 1.94 -20.28 13.25
CA ALA A 348 1.54 -21.01 12.05
C ALA A 348 2.38 -20.62 10.84
N PHE A 349 2.71 -19.33 10.71
CA PHE A 349 3.60 -18.85 9.65
C PHE A 349 5.00 -19.44 9.78
N GLN A 350 5.57 -19.51 10.98
CA GLN A 350 6.88 -20.12 11.22
C GLN A 350 6.88 -21.63 10.96
N TYR A 351 5.90 -22.35 11.50
CA TYR A 351 5.76 -23.80 11.35
C TYR A 351 5.60 -24.24 9.88
N THR A 352 4.98 -23.40 9.05
CA THR A 352 4.78 -23.66 7.62
C THR A 352 5.90 -23.09 6.74
N HIS A 353 6.99 -22.59 7.33
CA HIS A 353 8.07 -21.88 6.63
C HIS A 353 7.53 -20.80 5.68
N GLY A 354 6.59 -19.99 6.20
CA GLY A 354 5.89 -18.96 5.44
C GLY A 354 4.98 -19.52 4.35
N PHE A 355 4.25 -20.61 4.63
CA PHE A 355 3.45 -21.34 3.64
C PHE A 355 4.27 -21.84 2.44
N GLY A 356 5.50 -22.28 2.67
CA GLY A 356 6.44 -22.71 1.62
C GLY A 356 7.06 -21.58 0.81
N VAL A 357 6.64 -20.33 1.03
CA VAL A 357 7.17 -19.16 0.32
C VAL A 357 8.66 -18.98 0.61
N VAL A 358 9.13 -19.33 1.81
CA VAL A 358 10.56 -19.26 2.16
C VAL A 358 11.40 -20.30 1.41
N GLN A 359 10.78 -21.36 0.89
CA GLN A 359 11.49 -22.39 0.14
C GLN A 359 11.58 -22.11 -1.36
N GLU A 360 10.93 -21.04 -1.86
CA GLU A 360 10.97 -20.71 -3.28
C GLU A 360 12.32 -20.13 -3.71
N LEU A 361 13.06 -20.89 -4.51
CA LEU A 361 14.28 -20.46 -5.16
C LEU A 361 13.99 -19.79 -6.52
N PRO A 362 14.82 -18.83 -6.95
CA PRO A 362 14.61 -18.10 -8.20
C PRO A 362 14.77 -19.01 -9.43
N GLN A 363 13.88 -18.87 -10.41
CA GLN A 363 13.94 -19.64 -11.67
C GLN A 363 15.20 -19.30 -12.47
N LEU A 364 16.01 -20.34 -12.75
CA LEU A 364 17.32 -20.23 -13.42
C LEU A 364 17.30 -19.49 -14.76
N GLU A 365 16.21 -19.63 -15.52
CA GLU A 365 16.05 -19.04 -16.86
C GLU A 365 16.01 -17.50 -16.86
N LYS A 366 15.65 -16.88 -15.72
CA LYS A 366 15.41 -15.44 -15.60
C LYS A 366 16.63 -14.66 -15.08
N ILE A 367 17.69 -15.36 -14.68
CA ILE A 367 18.85 -14.79 -13.97
C ILE A 367 19.92 -14.28 -14.97
N SER A 368 20.44 -13.08 -14.74
CA SER A 368 21.51 -12.42 -15.52
C SER A 368 22.87 -12.39 -14.83
N SER A 369 22.91 -12.42 -13.51
CA SER A 369 24.14 -12.57 -12.74
C SER A 369 23.81 -13.07 -11.34
N VAL A 370 24.74 -13.83 -10.75
CA VAL A 370 24.66 -14.20 -9.35
C VAL A 370 25.93 -13.70 -8.67
N ASN A 371 25.75 -12.99 -7.57
CA ASN A 371 26.82 -12.61 -6.67
C ASN A 371 26.57 -13.30 -5.33
N ILE A 372 27.56 -14.05 -4.85
CA ILE A 372 27.51 -14.69 -3.53
C ILE A 372 28.57 -14.02 -2.68
N GLU A 373 28.16 -13.45 -1.55
CA GLU A 373 29.05 -12.83 -0.59
C GLU A 373 28.98 -13.61 0.72
N VAL A 374 30.10 -14.15 1.17
CA VAL A 374 30.23 -14.79 2.48
C VAL A 374 31.06 -13.88 3.37
N VAL A 375 30.47 -13.44 4.47
CA VAL A 375 31.13 -12.64 5.49
C VAL A 375 31.32 -13.53 6.71
N MET A 376 32.56 -13.93 6.96
CA MET A 376 32.95 -14.67 8.17
C MET A 376 33.49 -13.67 9.19
N SER A 377 32.87 -13.60 10.37
CA SER A 377 33.45 -12.87 11.51
C SER A 377 34.16 -13.85 12.44
N GLN A 378 35.47 -13.67 12.61
CA GLN A 378 36.28 -14.40 13.59
C GLN A 378 36.72 -13.44 14.70
N GLU A 379 36.41 -13.81 15.94
CA GLU A 379 36.92 -13.15 17.13
C GLU A 379 38.34 -13.67 17.42
N ILE A 380 39.37 -12.83 17.28
CA ILE A 380 40.76 -13.18 17.56
C ILE A 380 41.21 -12.39 18.78
N ASN A 381 41.04 -12.97 19.96
CA ASN A 381 41.34 -12.40 21.27
C ASN A 381 40.55 -11.12 21.61
N HIS A 382 40.45 -10.83 22.91
CA HIS A 382 39.54 -9.90 23.60
C HIS A 382 39.30 -8.48 23.06
N ASN A 383 39.82 -8.04 21.90
CA ASN A 383 39.54 -6.73 21.28
C ASN A 383 39.77 -6.67 19.74
N LYS A 384 39.83 -7.79 19.01
CA LYS A 384 40.02 -7.76 17.54
C LYS A 384 39.09 -8.71 16.80
N THR A 385 38.22 -8.14 15.97
CA THR A 385 37.39 -8.88 15.00
C THR A 385 38.06 -8.84 13.63
N THR A 386 38.41 -10.02 13.11
CA THR A 386 38.85 -10.13 11.70
C THR A 386 37.64 -10.56 10.88
N ILE A 387 37.30 -9.75 9.87
CA ILE A 387 36.22 -10.02 8.94
C ILE A 387 36.86 -10.55 7.65
N ASN A 388 36.66 -11.84 7.38
CA ASN A 388 37.06 -12.47 6.14
C ASN A 388 35.85 -12.45 5.19
N GLY A 389 35.95 -11.68 4.12
CA GLY A 389 34.98 -11.61 3.04
C GLY A 389 35.39 -12.53 1.89
N LEU A 390 34.45 -13.31 1.40
CA LEU A 390 34.59 -14.12 0.20
C LEU A 390 33.49 -13.70 -0.77
N SER A 391 33.86 -13.17 -1.93
CA SER A 391 32.88 -12.77 -2.95
C SER A 391 33.09 -13.57 -4.22
N LEU A 392 32.02 -14.17 -4.72
CA LEU A 392 31.98 -14.83 -6.02
C LEU A 392 31.01 -14.08 -6.93
N VAL A 393 31.54 -13.43 -7.96
CA VAL A 393 30.74 -12.69 -8.94
C VAL A 393 30.72 -13.49 -10.24
N GLY A 394 29.60 -14.15 -10.53
CA GLY A 394 29.36 -14.84 -11.79
C GLY A 394 28.56 -13.97 -12.77
N LYS A 395 29.13 -13.66 -13.94
CA LYS A 395 28.40 -13.02 -15.06
C LYS A 395 27.90 -14.11 -16.03
N THR A 396 26.58 -14.22 -16.22
CA THR A 396 26.01 -15.43 -16.84
C THR A 396 26.21 -15.52 -18.36
N LYS A 397 26.96 -16.55 -18.76
CA LYS A 397 26.76 -17.29 -20.02
C LYS A 397 26.87 -18.82 -19.84
N ASN A 398 27.17 -19.33 -18.64
CA ASN A 398 27.39 -20.77 -18.41
C ASN A 398 26.27 -21.38 -17.54
N GLU A 399 25.44 -22.25 -18.12
CA GLU A 399 24.30 -22.90 -17.46
C GLU A 399 24.71 -23.85 -16.32
N THR A 400 25.91 -24.42 -16.39
CA THR A 400 26.43 -25.36 -15.39
C THR A 400 26.73 -24.68 -14.04
N LEU A 401 27.32 -23.48 -14.06
CA LEU A 401 27.58 -22.67 -12.86
C LEU A 401 26.29 -22.20 -12.20
N ASN A 402 25.26 -21.87 -12.98
CA ASN A 402 23.97 -21.46 -12.42
C ASN A 402 23.29 -22.62 -11.66
N LYS A 403 23.41 -23.84 -12.18
CA LYS A 403 22.88 -25.04 -11.54
C LYS A 403 23.62 -25.38 -10.24
N SER A 404 24.94 -25.30 -10.24
CA SER A 404 25.74 -25.59 -9.04
C SER A 404 25.53 -24.53 -7.93
N ILE A 405 25.39 -23.24 -8.29
CA ILE A 405 25.05 -22.18 -7.35
C ILE A 405 23.63 -22.36 -6.78
N TYR A 406 22.69 -22.83 -7.60
CA TYR A 406 21.33 -23.15 -7.16
C TYR A 406 21.31 -24.33 -6.20
N GLU A 407 22.09 -25.38 -6.47
CA GLU A 407 22.29 -26.52 -5.57
C GLU A 407 22.93 -26.08 -4.24
N LEU A 408 23.95 -25.21 -4.27
CA LEU A 408 24.53 -24.61 -3.05
C LEU A 408 23.50 -23.80 -2.25
N HIS A 409 22.68 -22.99 -2.91
CA HIS A 409 21.62 -22.24 -2.22
C HIS A 409 20.58 -23.19 -1.61
N ASN A 410 20.23 -24.28 -2.30
CA ASN A 410 19.33 -25.30 -1.76
C ASN A 410 19.92 -26.02 -0.53
N ASP A 411 21.19 -26.43 -0.60
CA ASP A 411 21.89 -27.08 0.53
C ASP A 411 21.95 -26.14 1.75
N VAL A 412 22.22 -24.85 1.52
CA VAL A 412 22.24 -23.83 2.57
C VAL A 412 20.85 -23.63 3.18
N LEU A 413 19.82 -23.58 2.33
CA LEU A 413 18.42 -23.43 2.74
C LEU A 413 17.99 -24.60 3.64
N ASP A 414 18.22 -25.85 3.22
CA ASP A 414 17.85 -27.06 3.96
C ASP A 414 18.49 -27.09 5.35
N VAL A 415 19.78 -26.73 5.43
CA VAL A 415 20.50 -26.69 6.71
C VAL A 415 19.98 -25.59 7.65
N CYS A 416 19.63 -24.42 7.11
CA CYS A 416 19.07 -23.33 7.90
C CYS A 416 17.67 -23.67 8.42
N THR A 417 16.84 -24.34 7.62
CA THR A 417 15.48 -24.73 8.01
C THR A 417 15.46 -25.87 9.03
N ASP A 418 16.34 -26.86 8.90
CA ASP A 418 16.31 -28.06 9.74
C ASP A 418 17.02 -27.91 11.08
N LYS A 419 18.14 -27.17 11.13
CA LYS A 419 19.01 -27.16 12.32
C LYS A 419 18.91 -25.90 13.18
N HIS A 420 18.38 -24.79 12.66
CA HIS A 420 18.30 -23.50 13.37
C HIS A 420 19.63 -23.11 14.09
N GLU A 421 20.77 -23.53 13.56
CA GLU A 421 22.10 -23.26 14.12
C GLU A 421 22.59 -21.91 13.59
N GLY A 422 22.20 -20.82 14.28
CA GLY A 422 22.74 -19.49 14.02
C GLY A 422 24.23 -19.41 14.36
N GLY A 423 25.01 -18.73 13.52
CA GLY A 423 26.46 -18.60 13.70
C GLY A 423 27.02 -17.25 13.25
N SER A 424 28.30 -17.03 13.49
CA SER A 424 29.00 -15.77 13.20
C SER A 424 29.28 -15.55 11.71
N THR A 425 28.98 -16.54 10.86
CA THR A 425 29.12 -16.46 9.40
C THR A 425 27.79 -16.04 8.77
N GLN A 426 27.83 -15.06 7.86
CA GLN A 426 26.70 -14.65 7.03
C GLN A 426 26.99 -14.99 5.57
N ILE A 427 26.03 -15.57 4.86
CA ILE A 427 26.10 -15.76 3.41
C ILE A 427 24.94 -15.05 2.74
N THR A 428 25.26 -14.21 1.76
CA THR A 428 24.32 -13.39 0.99
C THR A 428 24.32 -13.88 -0.45
N PHE A 429 23.16 -14.32 -0.93
CA PHE A 429 22.93 -14.61 -2.34
C PHE A 429 22.22 -13.42 -2.98
N LEU A 430 22.87 -12.75 -3.92
CA LEU A 430 22.34 -11.66 -4.73
C LEU A 430 22.12 -12.13 -6.17
N TYR A 431 20.86 -12.30 -6.55
CA TYR A 431 20.44 -12.63 -7.91
C TYR A 431 20.01 -11.36 -8.64
N THR A 432 20.65 -11.05 -9.76
CA THR A 432 20.16 -10.03 -10.70
C THR A 432 19.41 -10.72 -11.82
N TYR A 433 18.23 -10.22 -12.16
CA TYR A 433 17.40 -10.75 -13.24
C TYR A 433 17.59 -9.96 -14.53
N ARG A 434 17.25 -10.59 -15.68
CA ARG A 434 17.32 -9.96 -17.01
C ARG A 434 16.47 -8.68 -17.15
N ASN A 435 15.48 -8.50 -16.29
CA ASN A 435 14.62 -7.30 -16.24
C ASN A 435 15.20 -6.16 -15.37
N GLY A 436 16.43 -6.29 -14.86
CA GLY A 436 17.11 -5.29 -14.05
C GLY A 436 16.72 -5.30 -12.56
N ARG A 437 15.77 -6.14 -12.14
CA ARG A 437 15.47 -6.34 -10.71
C ARG A 437 16.52 -7.22 -10.06
N TYR A 438 16.66 -7.10 -8.74
CA TYR A 438 17.53 -7.97 -7.95
C TYR A 438 16.79 -8.54 -6.74
N MET A 439 17.19 -9.75 -6.35
CA MET A 439 16.76 -10.44 -5.13
C MET A 439 18.01 -10.71 -4.30
N SER A 440 18.00 -10.28 -3.05
CA SER A 440 19.05 -10.54 -2.07
C SER A 440 18.49 -11.35 -0.91
N ARG A 441 19.24 -12.37 -0.51
CA ARG A 441 18.90 -13.25 0.60
C ARG A 441 20.13 -13.57 1.43
N THR A 442 20.11 -13.17 2.70
CA THR A 442 21.18 -13.47 3.64
C THR A 442 20.73 -14.55 4.61
N TYR A 443 21.64 -15.48 4.90
CA TYR A 443 21.51 -16.51 5.91
C TYR A 443 22.62 -16.36 6.95
N SER A 444 22.31 -16.58 8.23
CA SER A 444 23.31 -16.76 9.28
C SER A 444 23.53 -18.24 9.51
N ILE A 445 24.79 -18.66 9.48
CA ILE A 445 25.17 -20.08 9.42
C ILE A 445 26.28 -20.36 10.45
N GLY A 446 26.17 -21.52 11.11
CA GLY A 446 27.17 -22.05 12.03
C GLY A 446 28.50 -22.43 11.35
N ASP A 447 29.61 -22.30 12.09
CA ASP A 447 30.98 -22.56 11.62
C ASP A 447 31.19 -23.97 11.02
N ALA A 448 30.44 -24.97 11.49
CA ALA A 448 30.52 -26.34 10.98
C ALA A 448 30.06 -26.45 9.53
N VAL A 449 29.00 -25.72 9.17
CA VAL A 449 28.43 -25.68 7.83
C VAL A 449 29.30 -24.83 6.90
N THR A 450 29.84 -23.73 7.41
CA THR A 450 30.82 -22.89 6.70
C THR A 450 32.04 -23.70 6.25
N LYS A 451 32.63 -24.49 7.17
CA LYS A 451 33.82 -25.31 6.88
C LYS A 451 33.52 -26.57 6.08
N GLY A 452 32.34 -27.17 6.25
CA GLY A 452 31.98 -28.45 5.63
C GLY A 452 31.36 -28.33 4.23
N ILE A 453 30.63 -27.26 3.94
CA ILE A 453 29.83 -27.13 2.70
C ILE A 453 30.26 -25.89 1.89
N ILE A 454 30.42 -24.73 2.53
CA ILE A 454 30.61 -23.46 1.83
C ILE A 454 32.04 -23.32 1.30
N LEU A 455 33.03 -23.42 2.18
CA LEU A 455 34.45 -23.28 1.83
C LEU A 455 34.89 -24.26 0.71
N PRO A 456 34.57 -25.58 0.78
CA PRO A 456 34.93 -26.53 -0.27
C PRO A 456 34.34 -26.20 -1.64
N LYS A 457 33.07 -25.76 -1.73
CA LYS A 457 32.45 -25.39 -3.01
C LYS A 457 33.07 -24.11 -3.59
N PHE A 458 33.45 -23.14 -2.75
CA PHE A 458 34.14 -21.95 -3.23
C PHE A 458 35.57 -22.23 -3.70
N ASP A 459 36.29 -23.14 -3.05
CA ASP A 459 37.61 -23.61 -3.51
C ASP A 459 37.49 -24.32 -4.88
N GLU A 460 36.45 -25.14 -5.07
CA GLU A 460 36.13 -25.76 -6.36
C GLU A 460 35.86 -24.71 -7.45
N TYR A 461 35.01 -23.71 -7.17
CA TYR A 461 34.76 -22.62 -8.12
C TYR A 461 36.01 -21.80 -8.43
N HIS A 462 36.88 -21.56 -7.46
CA HIS A 462 38.14 -20.84 -7.70
C HIS A 462 39.06 -21.61 -8.65
N GLU A 463 39.18 -22.93 -8.47
CA GLU A 463 39.98 -23.77 -9.35
C GLU A 463 39.36 -23.91 -10.75
N GLU A 464 38.03 -24.03 -10.86
CA GLU A 464 37.34 -24.03 -12.16
C GLU A 464 37.47 -22.69 -12.91
N ALA A 465 37.45 -21.57 -12.18
CA ALA A 465 37.65 -20.23 -12.75
C ALA A 465 39.08 -20.06 -13.27
N LYS A 466 40.10 -20.52 -12.52
CA LYS A 466 41.50 -20.54 -12.99
C LYS A 466 41.70 -21.40 -14.23
N GLN A 467 40.97 -22.52 -14.34
CA GLN A 467 41.00 -23.40 -15.50
C GLN A 467 40.21 -22.85 -16.69
N GLY A 468 39.59 -21.67 -16.57
CA GLY A 468 38.80 -21.04 -17.64
C GLY A 468 37.49 -21.75 -17.96
N LYS A 469 37.06 -22.69 -17.11
CA LYS A 469 35.82 -23.46 -17.31
C LYS A 469 34.57 -22.66 -16.96
N ILE A 470 34.69 -21.70 -16.04
CA ILE A 470 33.62 -20.80 -15.63
C ILE A 470 34.04 -19.33 -15.73
N ASN A 471 33.11 -18.46 -16.14
CA ASN A 471 33.33 -17.02 -16.21
C ASN A 471 32.89 -16.35 -14.89
N ALA A 472 33.65 -16.62 -13.83
CA ALA A 472 33.43 -16.12 -12.48
C ALA A 472 34.73 -15.53 -11.91
N SER A 473 34.63 -14.46 -11.12
CA SER A 473 35.73 -13.98 -10.28
C SER A 473 35.47 -14.38 -8.83
N VAL A 474 36.47 -14.98 -8.19
CA VAL A 474 36.46 -15.30 -6.76
C VAL A 474 37.51 -14.43 -6.08
N ASP A 475 37.05 -13.47 -5.30
CA ASP A 475 37.91 -12.53 -4.59
C ASP A 475 37.86 -12.80 -3.08
N TYR A 476 39.04 -12.88 -2.47
CA TYR A 476 39.24 -13.02 -1.04
C TYR A 476 39.64 -11.67 -0.45
N THR A 477 38.81 -11.09 0.41
CA THR A 477 39.07 -9.81 1.08
C THR A 477 39.24 -10.02 2.57
N TYR A 478 40.37 -9.56 3.11
CA TYR A 478 40.68 -9.65 4.54
C TYR A 478 40.62 -8.24 5.15
N THR A 479 39.65 -7.99 6.04
CA THR A 479 39.50 -6.71 6.72
C THR A 479 39.65 -6.91 8.23
N VAL A 480 40.67 -6.33 8.84
CA VAL A 480 40.88 -6.36 10.29
C VAL A 480 40.29 -5.08 10.90
N SER A 481 39.23 -5.19 11.73
CA SER A 481 38.77 -4.03 12.52
C SER A 481 39.39 -4.07 13.92
N ASN A 482 40.07 -2.98 14.30
CA ASN A 482 40.60 -2.78 15.65
C ASN A 482 39.65 -1.84 16.40
N ASP A 483 38.60 -2.38 17.03
CA ASP A 483 37.80 -1.58 17.96
C ASP A 483 38.51 -1.55 19.32
N VAL A 484 39.33 -0.50 19.51
CA VAL A 484 39.79 -0.11 20.85
C VAL A 484 38.63 0.61 21.52
N ILE A 485 37.80 -0.14 22.25
CA ILE A 485 36.84 0.45 23.18
C ILE A 485 37.65 1.00 24.37
N ASN A 486 37.92 2.30 24.35
CA ASN A 486 38.33 3.01 25.57
C ASN A 486 37.06 3.22 26.42
N TYR A 487 37.07 2.61 27.61
CA TYR A 487 36.04 2.70 28.65
C TYR A 487 35.69 4.12 29.07
#